data_AF-D7GG59-F1
#
_entry.id   AF-D7GG59-F1
#
_cell.length_a   1.000
_cell.length_b   1.000
_cell.length_c   1.000
_cell.angle_alpha   90.00
_cell.angle_beta   90.00
_cell.angle_gamma   90.00
#
_symmetry.space_group_name_H-M   'P 1'
#
loop_
_entity.id
_entity.type
_entity.pdbx_description
1 polymer ?
#
loop_
_entity_poly.entity_id
_entity_poly.type
_entity_poly.pdbx_seq_one_letter_code
_entity_poly.pdbx_strand_id
1 'polypeptide(L)'
;MNAFIDSDTLGDLKPLNRVVFSLGSNQGDSLDILQGAVDMLAATPQLIMVDVAPVYLTKPVGNTNQPDFYNTVVLAESTMEPRDLLDRANVIEQAYARHRDPDNPHGPRTLDVDLIVVGKRTSATQRLELPHPRAHERAFVLVPWLDIDPKATLPQGPIADLVARMDVGGVHKLDAGLLKP
;
A
#
# COMPACT_ATOMS: atom_id res chain seq x y z
N MET A 1 16.12 -44.87 14.76
CA MET A 1 16.22 -43.92 13.64
C MET A 1 16.16 -42.53 14.25
N ASN A 2 17.30 -41.92 14.52
CA ASN A 2 17.34 -40.52 14.96
C ASN A 2 17.23 -39.64 13.72
N ALA A 3 16.14 -38.89 13.61
CA ALA A 3 16.06 -37.78 12.69
C ALA A 3 17.04 -36.72 13.17
N PHE A 4 18.17 -36.58 12.48
CA PHE A 4 19.00 -35.40 12.60
C PHE A 4 18.18 -34.23 12.08
N ILE A 5 17.72 -33.35 12.98
CA ILE A 5 17.26 -32.04 12.60
C ILE A 5 18.52 -31.24 12.29
N ASP A 6 18.74 -30.99 11.01
CA ASP A 6 19.85 -30.19 10.51
C ASP A 6 19.68 -28.75 11.01
N SER A 7 20.63 -28.27 11.82
CA SER A 7 20.60 -26.92 12.38
C SER A 7 20.63 -25.83 11.31
N ASP A 8 21.07 -26.17 10.09
CA ASP A 8 21.08 -25.24 8.95
C ASP A 8 19.67 -24.93 8.42
N THR A 9 18.66 -25.78 8.68
CA THR A 9 17.26 -25.47 8.27
C THR A 9 16.53 -24.48 9.20
N LEU A 10 17.10 -24.16 10.36
CA LEU A 10 16.52 -23.19 11.30
C LEU A 10 17.09 -21.77 11.12
N GLY A 11 18.21 -21.61 10.40
CA GLY A 11 18.90 -20.33 10.21
C GLY A 11 18.27 -19.40 9.18
N ASP A 12 17.49 -19.93 8.25
CA ASP A 12 16.97 -19.21 7.07
C ASP A 12 15.48 -18.83 7.17
N LEU A 13 14.83 -19.05 8.32
CA LEU A 13 13.44 -18.64 8.52
C LEU A 13 13.35 -17.11 8.64
N LYS A 14 13.08 -16.46 7.50
CA LYS A 14 12.76 -15.04 7.47
C LYS A 14 11.47 -14.77 8.25
N PRO A 15 11.43 -13.76 9.14
CA PRO A 15 10.24 -13.46 9.91
C PRO A 15 9.11 -13.00 8.97
N LEU A 16 7.90 -13.47 9.24
CA LEU A 16 6.70 -12.99 8.56
C LEU A 16 6.36 -11.58 9.08
N ASN A 17 6.41 -10.59 8.19
CA ASN A 17 6.16 -9.19 8.52
C ASN A 17 4.82 -8.75 7.95
N ARG A 18 4.06 -7.99 8.73
CA ARG A 18 2.90 -7.23 8.22
C ARG A 18 3.37 -6.22 7.18
N VAL A 19 2.76 -6.21 6.00
CA VAL A 19 3.04 -5.29 4.91
C VAL A 19 1.79 -4.48 4.62
N VAL A 20 1.96 -3.18 4.39
CA VAL A 20 0.86 -2.30 4.02
C VAL A 20 1.22 -1.61 2.71
N PHE A 21 0.35 -1.76 1.71
CA PHE A 21 0.43 -1.02 0.46
C PHE A 21 -0.73 -0.03 0.37
N SER A 22 -0.48 1.15 -0.19
CA SER A 22 -1.51 2.09 -0.62
C SER A 22 -1.57 2.06 -2.14
N LEU A 23 -2.77 1.88 -2.69
CA LEU A 23 -3.02 1.89 -4.13
C LEU A 23 -3.83 3.12 -4.52
N GLY A 24 -3.51 3.75 -5.65
CA GLY A 24 -4.21 4.92 -6.15
C GLY A 24 -4.30 4.96 -7.68
N SER A 25 -5.46 5.32 -8.23
CA SER A 25 -5.67 5.48 -9.68
C SER A 25 -6.63 6.64 -9.97
N ASN A 26 -6.34 7.45 -11.00
CA ASN A 26 -7.27 8.47 -11.50
C ASN A 26 -7.29 8.60 -13.03
N GLN A 27 -6.78 7.59 -13.75
CA GLN A 27 -6.81 7.51 -15.21
C GLN A 27 -7.23 6.12 -15.66
N GLY A 28 -8.07 6.07 -16.70
CA GLY A 28 -8.61 4.82 -17.23
C GLY A 28 -9.76 4.29 -16.37
N ASP A 29 -9.98 2.97 -16.42
CA ASP A 29 -10.95 2.29 -15.56
C ASP A 29 -10.30 2.00 -14.21
N SER A 30 -10.36 2.98 -13.30
CA SER A 30 -9.64 2.92 -12.03
C SER A 30 -10.07 1.76 -11.14
N LEU A 31 -11.33 1.30 -11.19
CA LEU A 31 -11.76 0.16 -10.39
C LEU A 31 -11.14 -1.15 -10.91
N ASP A 32 -11.18 -1.37 -12.23
CA ASP A 32 -10.56 -2.54 -12.86
C ASP A 32 -9.03 -2.55 -12.69
N ILE A 33 -8.40 -1.37 -12.80
CA ILE A 33 -6.96 -1.22 -12.58
C ILE A 33 -6.58 -1.55 -11.13
N LEU A 34 -7.34 -1.04 -10.14
CA LEU A 34 -7.09 -1.35 -8.73
C LEU A 34 -7.33 -2.84 -8.44
N GLN A 35 -8.39 -3.44 -9.00
CA GLN A 35 -8.65 -4.87 -8.84
C GLN A 35 -7.50 -5.71 -9.40
N GLY A 36 -7.05 -5.42 -10.62
CA GLY A 36 -5.95 -6.17 -11.20
C GLY A 36 -4.60 -5.94 -10.49
N ALA A 37 -4.38 -4.75 -9.90
CA ALA A 37 -3.23 -4.54 -9.00
C ALA A 37 -3.31 -5.42 -7.74
N VAL A 38 -4.50 -5.56 -7.14
CA VAL A 38 -4.74 -6.49 -6.03
C VAL A 38 -4.49 -7.94 -6.45
N ASP A 39 -4.99 -8.37 -7.61
CA ASP A 39 -4.76 -9.72 -8.15
C ASP A 39 -3.26 -9.98 -8.35
N MET A 40 -2.53 -9.00 -8.88
CA MET A 40 -1.08 -9.10 -9.03
C MET A 40 -0.37 -9.17 -7.68
N LEU A 41 -0.79 -8.44 -6.65
CA LEU A 41 -0.24 -8.60 -5.30
C LEU A 41 -0.52 -10.01 -4.77
N ALA A 42 -1.75 -10.51 -4.88
CA ALA A 42 -2.15 -11.84 -4.45
C ALA A 42 -1.37 -12.97 -5.15
N ALA A 43 -1.01 -12.78 -6.42
CA ALA A 43 -0.20 -13.71 -7.19
C ALA A 43 1.31 -13.64 -6.88
N THR A 44 1.76 -12.80 -5.94
CA THR A 44 3.18 -12.65 -5.58
C THR A 44 3.60 -13.77 -4.62
N PRO A 45 4.59 -14.61 -4.97
CA PRO A 45 5.11 -15.60 -4.03
C PRO A 45 5.65 -14.93 -2.77
N GLN A 46 5.46 -15.55 -1.61
CA GLN A 46 5.87 -15.03 -0.29
C GLN A 46 5.15 -13.74 0.15
N LEU A 47 4.07 -13.35 -0.52
CA LEU A 47 3.16 -12.29 -0.08
C LEU A 47 1.77 -12.91 0.13
N ILE A 48 1.24 -12.82 1.34
CA ILE A 48 -0.04 -13.39 1.73
C ILE A 48 -1.00 -12.23 1.95
N MET A 49 -2.07 -12.16 1.16
CA MET A 49 -3.11 -11.15 1.33
C MET A 49 -3.88 -11.41 2.63
N VAL A 50 -4.00 -10.37 3.47
CA VAL A 50 -4.73 -10.44 4.74
C VAL A 50 -6.09 -9.77 4.60
N ASP A 51 -6.11 -8.55 4.07
CA ASP A 51 -7.34 -7.80 3.85
C ASP A 51 -7.14 -6.70 2.79
N VAL A 52 -8.23 -6.23 2.19
CA VAL A 52 -8.24 -5.10 1.24
C VAL A 52 -9.32 -4.13 1.66
N ALA A 53 -8.92 -2.89 1.89
CA ALA A 53 -9.87 -1.85 2.27
C ALA A 53 -10.87 -1.58 1.13
N PRO A 54 -12.09 -1.13 1.47
CA PRO A 54 -13.00 -0.58 0.48
C PRO A 54 -12.34 0.53 -0.33
N VAL A 55 -12.78 0.75 -1.57
CA VAL A 55 -12.27 1.85 -2.37
C VAL A 55 -12.87 3.18 -1.92
N TYR A 56 -12.04 4.21 -1.85
CA TYR A 56 -12.42 5.58 -1.52
C TYR A 56 -12.14 6.51 -2.69
N LEU A 57 -13.09 7.38 -2.99
CA LEU A 57 -12.91 8.50 -3.90
C LEU A 57 -12.40 9.70 -3.13
N THR A 58 -11.29 10.29 -3.58
CA THR A 58 -10.64 11.41 -2.88
C THR A 58 -10.16 12.49 -3.82
N LYS A 59 -10.18 13.75 -3.36
CA LYS A 59 -9.58 14.86 -4.12
C LYS A 59 -8.05 14.69 -4.24
N PRO A 60 -7.45 15.08 -5.38
CA PRO A 60 -6.00 15.11 -5.55
C PRO A 60 -5.33 16.01 -4.50
N VAL A 61 -4.18 15.58 -3.98
CA VAL A 61 -3.37 16.43 -3.10
C VAL A 61 -2.44 17.30 -3.93
N GLY A 62 -2.44 18.61 -3.66
CA GLY A 62 -1.64 19.59 -4.39
C GLY A 62 -2.39 20.14 -5.60
N ASN A 63 -2.05 19.67 -6.81
CA ASN A 63 -2.72 20.12 -8.04
C ASN A 63 -4.12 19.50 -8.14
N THR A 64 -5.17 20.27 -7.90
CA THR A 64 -6.57 19.82 -7.95
C THR A 64 -7.18 19.87 -9.35
N ASN A 65 -6.47 20.40 -10.36
CA ASN A 65 -6.94 20.43 -11.75
C ASN A 65 -6.67 19.08 -12.44
N GLN A 66 -7.22 18.01 -11.86
CA GLN A 66 -7.16 16.64 -12.39
C GLN A 66 -8.32 15.81 -11.82
N PRO A 67 -8.63 14.63 -12.39
CA PRO A 67 -9.67 13.75 -11.87
C PRO A 67 -9.41 13.32 -10.43
N ASP A 68 -10.49 13.05 -9.70
CA ASP A 68 -10.45 12.46 -8.37
C ASP A 68 -9.79 11.07 -8.40
N PHE A 69 -9.13 10.71 -7.31
CA PHE A 69 -8.45 9.42 -7.17
C PHE A 69 -9.36 8.39 -6.51
N TYR A 70 -9.33 7.18 -7.05
CA TYR A 70 -9.76 5.97 -6.38
C TYR A 70 -8.56 5.44 -5.58
N ASN A 71 -8.71 5.30 -4.28
CA ASN A 71 -7.66 4.80 -3.39
C ASN A 71 -8.17 3.62 -2.56
N THR A 72 -7.26 2.70 -2.26
CA THR A 72 -7.49 1.61 -1.31
C THR A 72 -6.17 1.28 -0.60
N VAL A 73 -6.26 0.55 0.50
CA VAL A 73 -5.11 0.01 1.23
C VAL A 73 -5.19 -1.51 1.24
N VAL A 74 -4.06 -2.15 0.96
CA VAL A 74 -3.90 -3.59 1.05
C VAL A 74 -3.09 -3.92 2.28
N LEU A 75 -3.63 -4.79 3.13
CA LEU A 75 -2.94 -5.39 4.26
C LEU A 75 -2.49 -6.80 3.84
N ALA A 76 -1.21 -7.09 4.03
CA ALA A 76 -0.61 -8.37 3.69
C ALA A 76 0.40 -8.81 4.75
N GLU A 77 0.92 -10.02 4.61
CA GLU A 77 2.03 -10.57 5.37
C GLU A 77 3.09 -11.13 4.42
N SER A 78 4.37 -10.91 4.72
CA SER A 78 5.45 -11.32 3.81
C SER A 78 6.76 -11.64 4.50
N THR A 79 7.49 -12.61 3.94
CA THR A 79 8.89 -12.90 4.26
C THR A 79 9.88 -12.23 3.32
N MET A 80 9.39 -11.45 2.33
CA MET A 80 10.22 -10.75 1.35
C MET A 80 11.00 -9.60 1.99
N GLU A 81 12.15 -9.24 1.40
CA GLU A 81 12.87 -8.03 1.81
C GLU A 81 12.09 -6.77 1.37
N PRO A 82 12.18 -5.65 2.10
CA PRO A 82 11.51 -4.42 1.72
C PRO A 82 11.82 -3.91 0.31
N ARG A 83 13.03 -4.18 -0.19
CA ARG A 83 13.42 -3.81 -1.57
C ARG A 83 12.69 -4.66 -2.61
N ASP A 84 12.52 -5.95 -2.37
CA ASP A 84 11.81 -6.84 -3.29
C ASP A 84 10.31 -6.48 -3.33
N LEU A 85 9.74 -6.06 -2.20
CA LEU A 85 8.36 -5.54 -2.13
C LEU A 85 8.20 -4.23 -2.91
N LEU A 86 9.18 -3.32 -2.81
CA LEU A 86 9.20 -2.09 -3.60
C LEU A 86 9.34 -2.38 -5.10
N ASP A 87 10.23 -3.29 -5.47
CA ASP A 87 10.41 -3.70 -6.87
C ASP A 87 9.13 -4.35 -7.42
N ARG A 88 8.43 -5.16 -6.61
CA ARG A 88 7.13 -5.70 -6.97
C ARG A 88 6.09 -4.60 -7.22
N ALA A 89 6.02 -3.60 -6.34
CA ALA A 89 5.14 -2.45 -6.51
C ALA A 89 5.42 -1.73 -7.85
N ASN A 90 6.70 -1.45 -8.13
CA ASN A 90 7.12 -0.83 -9.39
C ASN A 90 6.76 -1.66 -10.63
N VAL A 91 6.87 -2.99 -10.56
CA VAL A 91 6.48 -3.90 -11.66
C VAL A 91 4.97 -3.84 -11.92
N ILE A 92 4.15 -3.78 -10.87
CA ILE A 92 2.69 -3.67 -11.00
C ILE A 92 2.33 -2.34 -11.66
N GLU A 93 2.94 -1.22 -11.24
CA GLU A 93 2.72 0.08 -11.89
C GLU A 93 3.07 0.07 -13.39
N GLN A 94 4.18 -0.58 -13.75
CA GLN A 94 4.62 -0.71 -15.13
C GLN A 94 3.62 -1.53 -15.97
N ALA A 95 3.04 -2.58 -15.39
CA ALA A 95 2.02 -3.39 -16.07
C ALA A 95 0.77 -2.58 -16.42
N TYR A 96 0.46 -1.55 -15.64
CA TYR A 96 -0.61 -0.58 -15.91
C TYR A 96 -0.12 0.71 -16.57
N ALA A 97 1.03 0.66 -17.24
CA ALA A 97 1.57 1.75 -18.05
C ALA A 97 1.74 3.09 -17.29
N ARG A 98 2.10 3.05 -15.99
CA ARG A 98 2.41 4.28 -15.24
C ARG A 98 3.54 5.06 -15.93
N HIS A 99 3.24 6.29 -16.33
CA HIS A 99 4.23 7.24 -16.82
C HIS A 99 4.61 8.23 -15.72
N ARG A 100 5.91 8.38 -15.43
CA ARG A 100 6.43 9.35 -14.46
C ARG A 100 6.90 10.59 -15.23
N ASP A 101 6.06 11.62 -15.26
CA ASP A 101 6.42 12.92 -15.82
C ASP A 101 7.26 13.71 -14.79
N PRO A 102 8.55 13.97 -15.06
CA PRO A 102 9.43 14.71 -14.14
C PRO A 102 8.99 16.17 -13.95
N ASP A 103 8.27 16.75 -14.93
CA ASP A 103 7.75 18.12 -14.85
C ASP A 103 6.40 18.19 -14.09
N ASN A 104 5.73 17.03 -13.92
CA ASN A 104 4.47 16.92 -13.19
C ASN A 104 4.44 15.70 -12.24
N PRO A 105 5.27 15.68 -11.17
CA PRO A 105 5.40 14.54 -10.26
C PRO A 105 4.13 14.24 -9.44
N HIS A 106 3.14 15.12 -9.47
CA HIS A 106 1.84 14.96 -8.79
C HIS A 106 0.66 14.92 -9.78
N GLY A 107 0.95 14.68 -11.06
CA GLY A 107 -0.04 14.64 -12.13
C GLY A 107 -0.93 13.39 -12.12
N PRO A 108 -1.89 13.30 -13.05
CA PRO A 108 -2.70 12.11 -13.22
C PRO A 108 -1.85 10.86 -13.47
N ARG A 109 -2.31 9.71 -12.99
CA ARG A 109 -1.63 8.42 -13.20
C ARG A 109 -2.62 7.27 -13.30
N THR A 110 -2.26 6.28 -14.10
CA THR A 110 -3.01 5.02 -14.25
C THR A 110 -3.02 4.24 -12.94
N LEU A 111 -1.86 4.08 -12.30
CA LEU A 111 -1.72 3.38 -11.02
C LEU A 111 -0.51 3.93 -10.23
N ASP A 112 -0.68 4.01 -8.92
CA ASP A 112 0.33 4.28 -7.89
C ASP A 112 0.27 3.13 -6.88
N VAL A 113 1.41 2.51 -6.54
CA VAL A 113 1.54 1.44 -5.55
C VAL A 113 2.61 1.83 -4.55
N ASP A 114 2.21 2.45 -3.45
CA ASP A 114 3.13 2.88 -2.41
C ASP A 114 3.31 1.79 -1.33
N LEU A 115 4.55 1.45 -1.02
CA LEU A 115 4.90 0.60 0.12
C LEU A 115 4.94 1.45 1.40
N ILE A 116 3.97 1.25 2.30
CA ILE A 116 3.78 2.09 3.48
C ILE A 116 4.56 1.57 4.70
N VAL A 117 4.41 0.28 5.03
CA VAL A 117 5.07 -0.35 6.19
C VAL A 117 5.51 -1.77 5.84
N VAL A 118 6.64 -2.20 6.41
CA VAL A 118 7.08 -3.61 6.45
C VAL A 118 7.45 -3.96 7.89
N GLY A 119 6.51 -4.48 8.67
CA GLY A 119 6.67 -4.85 10.06
C GLY A 119 7.26 -3.70 10.88
N LYS A 120 8.37 -3.96 11.57
CA LYS A 120 9.14 -2.95 12.32
C LYS A 120 10.38 -2.46 11.54
N ARG A 121 10.48 -2.77 10.25
CA ARG A 121 11.64 -2.39 9.43
C ARG A 121 11.63 -0.88 9.21
N THR A 122 12.80 -0.27 9.32
CA THR A 122 13.04 1.13 9.01
C THR A 122 14.05 1.26 7.90
N SER A 123 13.87 2.24 7.03
CA SER A 123 14.83 2.59 5.98
C SER A 123 14.82 4.10 5.80
N ALA A 124 15.98 4.70 5.55
CA ALA A 124 16.14 6.14 5.33
C ALA A 124 16.97 6.41 4.06
N THR A 125 16.89 5.49 3.09
CA THR A 125 17.64 5.61 1.84
C THR A 125 16.82 6.37 0.81
N GLN A 126 17.46 7.09 -0.11
CA GLN A 126 16.77 7.83 -1.17
C GLN A 126 15.85 6.94 -2.04
N ARG A 127 16.13 5.63 -2.13
CA ARG A 127 15.33 4.68 -2.91
C ARG A 127 14.15 4.09 -2.15
N LEU A 128 14.21 4.06 -0.82
CA LEU A 128 13.19 3.47 0.04
C LEU A 128 13.28 4.09 1.43
N GLU A 129 12.24 4.80 1.82
CA GLU A 129 12.03 5.30 3.18
C GLU A 129 10.87 4.54 3.83
N LEU A 130 11.11 3.95 5.01
CA LEU A 130 10.13 3.14 5.74
C LEU A 130 10.10 3.51 7.23
N PRO A 131 8.91 3.61 7.85
CA PRO A 131 7.60 3.72 7.20
C PRO A 131 7.53 4.88 6.21
N HIS A 132 6.63 4.81 5.22
CA HIS A 132 6.55 5.86 4.19
C HIS A 132 6.43 7.24 4.85
N PRO A 133 7.33 8.19 4.55
CA PRO A 133 7.59 9.35 5.42
C PRO A 133 6.38 10.27 5.57
N ARG A 134 5.53 10.32 4.54
CA ARG A 134 4.33 11.18 4.52
C ARG A 134 3.02 10.43 4.75
N ALA A 135 3.03 9.12 5.03
CA ALA A 135 1.79 8.35 5.16
C ALA A 135 0.87 8.93 6.25
N HIS A 136 1.46 9.38 7.36
CA HIS A 136 0.76 10.01 8.48
C HIS A 136 0.06 11.34 8.13
N GLU A 137 0.34 11.93 6.97
CA GLU A 137 -0.25 13.18 6.48
C GLU A 137 -1.34 12.95 5.44
N ARG A 138 -1.61 11.69 5.03
CA ARG A 138 -2.51 11.37 3.91
C ARG A 138 -3.80 10.70 4.38
N ALA A 139 -4.89 11.45 4.37
CA ALA A 139 -6.21 10.90 4.74
C ALA A 139 -6.64 9.76 3.81
N PHE A 140 -6.32 9.83 2.51
CA PHE A 140 -6.58 8.77 1.55
C PHE A 140 -5.80 7.47 1.79
N VAL A 141 -4.77 7.50 2.66
CA VAL A 141 -4.05 6.30 3.15
C VAL A 141 -4.61 5.87 4.50
N LEU A 142 -4.72 6.79 5.45
CA LEU A 142 -5.04 6.47 6.83
C LEU A 142 -6.51 6.06 7.03
N VAL A 143 -7.46 6.67 6.31
CA VAL A 143 -8.89 6.33 6.45
C VAL A 143 -9.18 4.91 5.96
N PRO A 144 -8.77 4.49 4.74
CA PRO A 144 -8.98 3.09 4.33
C PRO A 144 -8.21 2.10 5.21
N TRP A 145 -7.00 2.45 5.68
CA TRP A 145 -6.24 1.58 6.56
C TRP A 145 -6.95 1.40 7.93
N LEU A 146 -7.49 2.48 8.51
CA LEU A 146 -8.22 2.42 9.77
C LEU A 146 -9.44 1.49 9.70
N ASP A 147 -10.11 1.44 8.53
CA ASP A 147 -11.28 0.60 8.29
C ASP A 147 -10.98 -0.91 8.42
N ILE A 148 -9.76 -1.33 8.06
CA ILE A 148 -9.35 -2.75 8.07
C ILE A 148 -8.41 -3.11 9.24
N ASP A 149 -7.73 -2.14 9.84
CA ASP A 149 -6.85 -2.35 11.00
C ASP A 149 -6.98 -1.21 12.03
N PRO A 150 -8.05 -1.21 12.86
CA PRO A 150 -8.33 -0.12 13.81
C PRO A 150 -7.26 0.09 14.88
N LYS A 151 -6.35 -0.89 15.06
CA LYS A 151 -5.26 -0.86 16.05
C LYS A 151 -3.91 -0.52 15.43
N ALA A 152 -3.86 -0.22 14.14
CA ALA A 152 -2.64 0.14 13.44
C ALA A 152 -1.97 1.38 14.04
N THR A 153 -0.65 1.40 13.98
CA THR A 153 0.19 2.51 14.48
C THR A 153 1.26 2.87 13.47
N LEU A 154 1.53 4.16 13.34
CA LEU A 154 2.72 4.70 12.69
C LEU A 154 3.67 5.29 13.76
N PRO A 155 4.92 5.67 13.41
CA PRO A 155 5.83 6.32 14.36
C PRO A 155 5.24 7.58 15.02
N GLN A 156 4.30 8.24 14.34
CA GLN A 156 3.60 9.43 14.82
C GLN A 156 2.45 9.13 15.80
N GLY A 157 2.06 7.86 15.96
CA GLY A 157 1.02 7.42 16.89
C GLY A 157 0.00 6.45 16.28
N PRO A 158 -1.06 6.11 17.05
CA PRO A 158 -2.18 5.31 16.55
C PRO A 158 -2.87 5.97 15.36
N ILE A 159 -3.21 5.19 14.33
CA ILE A 159 -3.86 5.73 13.13
C ILE A 159 -5.20 6.38 13.46
N ALA A 160 -5.96 5.81 14.39
CA ALA A 160 -7.22 6.39 14.86
C ALA A 160 -7.04 7.84 15.38
N ASP A 161 -5.98 8.07 16.15
CA ASP A 161 -5.68 9.39 16.71
C ASP A 161 -5.18 10.38 15.66
N LEU A 162 -4.51 9.90 14.61
CA LEU A 162 -4.07 10.71 13.48
C LEU A 162 -5.29 11.13 12.65
N VAL A 163 -6.13 10.17 12.25
CA VAL A 163 -7.36 10.42 11.47
C VAL A 163 -8.28 11.41 12.18
N ALA A 164 -8.45 11.28 13.50
CA ALA A 164 -9.29 12.18 14.30
C ALA A 164 -8.85 13.66 14.27
N ARG A 165 -7.62 13.96 13.84
CA ARG A 165 -7.06 15.32 13.75
C ARG A 165 -6.96 15.83 12.32
N MET A 166 -7.37 15.05 11.33
CA MET A 166 -7.26 15.37 9.91
C MET A 166 -8.60 15.84 9.34
N ASP A 167 -8.53 16.63 8.26
CA ASP A 167 -9.70 16.84 7.41
C ASP A 167 -9.93 15.59 6.55
N VAL A 168 -11.05 14.92 6.79
CA VAL A 168 -11.49 13.73 6.03
C VAL A 168 -12.71 14.04 5.15
N GLY A 169 -13.14 15.30 5.06
CA GLY A 169 -14.36 15.70 4.36
C GLY A 169 -14.34 15.37 2.86
N GLY A 170 -13.15 15.26 2.26
CA GLY A 170 -12.97 14.87 0.86
C GLY A 170 -12.62 13.39 0.64
N VAL A 171 -12.85 12.51 1.63
CA VAL A 171 -12.54 11.08 1.54
C VAL A 171 -13.84 10.28 1.63
N HIS A 172 -14.35 9.85 0.47
CA HIS A 172 -15.68 9.24 0.35
C HIS A 172 -15.57 7.75 0.03
N LYS A 173 -16.07 6.91 0.93
CA LYS A 173 -16.15 5.46 0.72
C LYS A 173 -17.14 5.14 -0.41
N LEU A 174 -16.78 4.23 -1.31
CA LEU A 174 -17.67 3.75 -2.37
C LEU A 174 -18.43 2.50 -1.91
N ASP A 175 -19.74 2.49 -2.09
CA ASP A 175 -20.62 1.38 -1.67
C ASP A 175 -20.42 0.10 -2.50
N ALA A 176 -19.97 0.22 -3.76
CA ALA A 176 -19.80 -0.89 -4.70
C ALA A 176 -18.33 -1.20 -5.05
N GLY A 177 -17.37 -0.53 -4.40
CA GLY A 177 -15.93 -0.67 -4.67
C GLY A 177 -15.25 -1.75 -3.82
N LEU A 178 -15.87 -2.92 -3.67
CA LEU A 178 -15.28 -4.04 -2.92
C LEU A 178 -14.32 -4.81 -3.82
N LEU A 179 -13.04 -4.64 -3.57
CA LEU A 179 -11.99 -5.44 -4.20
C LEU A 179 -11.85 -6.79 -3.48
N LYS A 180 -11.44 -7.82 -4.20
CA LYS A 180 -11.22 -9.17 -3.64
C LYS A 180 -9.83 -9.67 -4.01
N PRO A 181 -9.07 -10.29 -3.08
CA PRO A 181 -7.84 -10.99 -3.41
C PRO A 181 -8.03 -12.18 -4.35
#